data_AF-A0A9X6LKJ5-F1
#
_entry.id   AF-A0A9X6LKJ5-F1
#
_cell.length_a   1.000
_cell.length_b   1.000
_cell.length_c   1.000
_cell.angle_alpha   90.00
_cell.angle_beta   90.00
_cell.angle_gamma   90.00
#
_symmetry.space_group_name_H-M   'P 1'
#
loop_
_entity.id
_entity.type
_entity.pdbx_description
1 polymer ?
#
loop_
_entity_poly.entity_id
_entity_poly.type
_entity_poly.pdbx_seq_one_letter_code
_entity_poly.pdbx_strand_id
1 'polypeptide(L)'
;MIKQKYVEEYIELYRSGKVKFNKERELLIGYLEKYVLNRDDLYFDDEMIEDCINFGEKWYFPMQPFQKFLIAFVFLFYKKNGRVFYRKFLWMLGRGGGKNGLISVIIHFLISELHGIPEYNISVVANSEEQAKTSPDEVHKCVKKNEVLKRAFKTTLTQTVSKATESVLKFRTSNGDTKDGLRDGAVVFDEIHQYESNKDVRVHISGLGKKKNPREFYIGTDGYVRDGFLDKQKEKAMKVLNGEARPNAVFPFICKLNDETEVDDIDNWELANPMLSKPLSEYAEGLLETIKEEYEDLEDDPSNREEFMTKRMNLPVTDLERSVAKWEEIAATNRELPDLRGHECIGALDYASIRDFASCGLLFRSKGDYLWKSHSYARKEFVDKYYSYSKKQDAEIAGKKKFAPIREWEEQDLLTVVEGETIDPNTIVAWFVEMRNYYDIKKIIMDNYRADLLRTLFEDAGFEVEVIRNPRAIHGLLAPRIEVAFAHRQIVFGDNPLMRWYTNNVLVVIKKDGNKMYEKKEPVRRKTDGFQAFVHAMYRADEVRETDVGAALDLLNALNF
;
A
#
# COMPACT_ATOMS: atom_id res chain seq x y z
N MET A 1 -7.36 37.38 -0.37
CA MET A 1 -7.51 35.99 0.09
C MET A 1 -8.98 35.61 -0.01
N ILE A 2 -9.28 34.45 -0.59
CA ILE A 2 -10.61 33.85 -0.52
C ILE A 2 -10.87 33.39 0.92
N LYS A 3 -12.10 33.55 1.38
CA LYS A 3 -12.53 33.21 2.75
C LYS A 3 -13.71 32.26 2.69
N GLN A 4 -13.78 31.35 3.64
CA GLN A 4 -14.87 30.40 3.79
C GLN A 4 -14.98 30.07 5.29
N LYS A 5 -16.19 30.19 5.86
CA LYS A 5 -16.39 30.18 7.32
C LYS A 5 -15.89 28.90 8.01
N TYR A 6 -16.13 27.72 7.43
CA TYR A 6 -15.69 26.43 7.98
C TYR A 6 -14.21 26.18 7.79
N VAL A 7 -13.62 26.75 6.74
CA VAL A 7 -12.16 26.72 6.55
C VAL A 7 -11.47 27.58 7.61
N GLU A 8 -11.94 28.81 7.80
CA GLU A 8 -11.41 29.71 8.83
C GLU A 8 -11.64 29.15 10.24
N GLU A 9 -12.82 28.60 10.52
CA GLU A 9 -13.15 27.96 11.80
C GLU A 9 -12.18 26.82 12.14
N TYR A 10 -11.96 25.88 11.21
CA TYR A 10 -11.09 24.74 11.49
C TYR A 10 -9.61 25.15 11.67
N ILE A 11 -9.15 26.14 10.91
CA ILE A 11 -7.80 26.72 11.08
C ILE A 11 -7.69 27.42 12.44
N GLU A 12 -8.71 28.14 12.87
CA GLU A 12 -8.72 28.83 14.16
C GLU A 12 -8.77 27.85 15.34
N LEU A 13 -9.52 26.76 15.21
CA LEU A 13 -9.52 25.68 16.22
C LEU A 13 -8.11 25.10 16.42
N TYR A 14 -7.35 24.93 15.34
CA TYR A 14 -5.95 24.53 15.43
C TYR A 14 -5.07 25.60 16.06
N ARG A 15 -5.13 26.85 15.56
CA ARG A 15 -4.28 27.96 16.04
C ARG A 15 -4.52 28.32 17.51
N SER A 16 -5.74 28.15 17.98
CA SER A 16 -6.12 28.35 19.39
C SER A 16 -5.77 27.16 20.30
N GLY A 17 -5.26 26.06 19.74
CA GLY A 17 -4.90 24.85 20.48
C GLY A 17 -6.10 24.00 20.93
N LYS A 18 -7.30 24.26 20.40
CA LYS A 18 -8.51 23.47 20.71
C LYS A 18 -8.53 22.13 19.98
N VAL A 19 -7.80 22.01 18.88
CA VAL A 19 -7.63 20.78 18.10
C VAL A 19 -6.16 20.61 17.78
N LYS A 20 -5.58 19.43 18.04
CA LYS A 20 -4.20 19.12 17.64
C LYS A 20 -4.13 18.64 16.18
N PHE A 21 -3.09 19.10 15.47
CA PHE A 21 -2.76 18.63 14.11
C PHE A 21 -1.45 17.84 14.13
N ASN A 22 -1.40 16.78 13.32
CA ASN A 22 -0.14 16.11 12.97
C ASN A 22 0.58 16.90 11.88
N LYS A 23 1.87 16.61 11.69
CA LYS A 23 2.77 17.29 10.74
C LYS A 23 2.17 17.49 9.35
N GLU A 24 1.51 16.47 8.79
CA GLU A 24 0.90 16.58 7.45
C GLU A 24 -0.27 17.58 7.40
N ARG A 25 -1.08 17.70 8.47
CA ARG A 25 -2.16 18.70 8.54
C ARG A 25 -1.61 20.10 8.78
N GLU A 26 -0.54 20.25 9.55
CA GLU A 26 0.15 21.54 9.69
C GLU A 26 0.70 22.03 8.35
N LEU A 27 1.38 21.13 7.61
CA LEU A 27 1.84 21.40 6.26
C LEU A 27 0.68 21.75 5.33
N LEU A 28 -0.47 21.07 5.45
CA LEU A 28 -1.66 21.38 4.66
C LEU A 28 -2.12 22.81 4.87
N ILE A 29 -2.21 23.29 6.12
CA ILE A 29 -2.64 24.67 6.39
C ILE A 29 -1.65 25.67 5.81
N GLY A 30 -0.35 25.50 6.07
CA GLY A 30 0.67 26.39 5.51
C GLY A 30 0.66 26.41 3.97
N TYR A 31 0.46 25.25 3.36
CA TYR A 31 0.32 25.11 1.92
C TYR A 31 -0.94 25.83 1.38
N LEU A 32 -2.09 25.63 2.02
CA LEU A 32 -3.35 26.25 1.62
C LEU A 32 -3.25 27.78 1.67
N GLU A 33 -2.72 28.34 2.76
CA GLU A 33 -2.54 29.78 2.92
C GLU A 33 -1.60 30.37 1.87
N LYS A 34 -0.51 29.66 1.56
CA LYS A 34 0.53 30.12 0.63
C LYS A 34 0.15 29.97 -0.84
N TYR A 35 -0.60 28.95 -1.22
CA TYR A 35 -0.79 28.61 -2.64
C TYR A 35 -2.24 28.55 -3.11
N VAL A 36 -3.23 28.56 -2.21
CA VAL A 36 -4.64 28.34 -2.55
C VAL A 36 -5.52 29.49 -2.07
N LEU A 37 -5.51 29.78 -0.77
CA LEU A 37 -6.39 30.78 -0.15
C LEU A 37 -6.01 32.22 -0.51
N ASN A 38 -4.79 32.46 -0.99
CA ASN A 38 -4.37 33.78 -1.47
C ASN A 38 -4.76 34.07 -2.93
N ARG A 39 -5.24 33.07 -3.67
CA ARG A 39 -5.60 33.20 -5.08
C ARG A 39 -6.87 34.04 -5.26
N ASP A 40 -6.92 34.79 -6.35
CA ASP A 40 -8.07 35.61 -6.75
C ASP A 40 -8.93 34.95 -7.85
N ASP A 41 -8.42 33.91 -8.50
CA ASP A 41 -9.09 33.16 -9.57
C ASP A 41 -9.99 32.01 -9.08
N LEU A 42 -10.06 31.81 -7.77
CA LEU A 42 -10.87 30.77 -7.11
C LEU A 42 -12.03 31.36 -6.30
N TYR A 43 -13.06 30.56 -6.06
CA TYR A 43 -14.13 30.87 -5.11
C TYR A 43 -14.70 29.58 -4.49
N PHE A 44 -15.18 29.68 -3.24
CA PHE A 44 -15.98 28.64 -2.61
C PHE A 44 -17.44 28.85 -2.98
N ASP A 45 -18.13 27.77 -3.36
CA ASP A 45 -19.57 27.81 -3.60
C ASP A 45 -20.31 27.63 -2.26
N ASP A 46 -20.48 28.73 -1.54
CA ASP A 46 -21.03 28.71 -0.18
C ASP A 46 -22.45 28.13 -0.12
N GLU A 47 -23.29 28.37 -1.13
CA GLU A 47 -24.63 27.77 -1.21
C GLU A 47 -24.55 26.25 -1.28
N MET A 48 -23.72 25.72 -2.17
CA MET A 48 -23.53 24.27 -2.31
C MET A 48 -22.89 23.63 -1.06
N ILE A 49 -22.03 24.37 -0.35
CA ILE A 49 -21.41 23.94 0.91
C ILE A 49 -22.48 23.84 2.01
N GLU A 50 -23.29 24.89 2.20
CA GLU A 50 -24.38 24.88 3.18
C GLU A 50 -25.40 23.78 2.86
N ASP A 51 -25.81 23.65 1.60
CA ASP A 51 -26.77 22.64 1.18
C ASP A 51 -26.26 21.22 1.46
N CYS A 52 -24.98 20.95 1.19
CA CYS A 52 -24.39 19.65 1.48
C CYS A 52 -24.30 19.37 2.99
N ILE A 53 -23.94 20.38 3.79
CA ILE A 53 -23.86 20.25 5.26
C ILE A 53 -25.25 20.04 5.85
N ASN A 54 -26.22 20.89 5.49
CA ASN A 54 -27.61 20.78 5.92
C ASN A 54 -28.24 19.45 5.50
N PHE A 55 -27.92 18.96 4.30
CA PHE A 55 -28.35 17.64 3.84
C PHE A 55 -27.79 16.52 4.72
N GLY A 56 -26.51 16.59 5.07
CA GLY A 56 -25.85 15.65 5.98
C GLY A 56 -26.45 15.68 7.38
N GLU A 57 -26.55 16.86 7.99
CA GLU A 57 -27.05 17.05 9.36
C GLU A 57 -28.53 16.67 9.48
N LYS A 58 -29.33 16.88 8.42
CA LYS A 58 -30.75 16.51 8.41
C LYS A 58 -31.00 15.02 8.26
N TRP A 59 -30.24 14.33 7.41
CA TRP A 59 -30.57 12.96 7.01
C TRP A 59 -29.63 11.88 7.56
N TYR A 60 -28.47 12.28 8.08
CA TYR A 60 -27.43 11.37 8.54
C TYR A 60 -27.04 11.66 9.99
N PHE A 61 -26.16 12.64 10.22
CA PHE A 61 -25.56 12.91 11.53
C PHE A 61 -25.06 14.36 11.64
N PRO A 62 -24.97 14.92 12.86
CA PRO A 62 -24.33 16.22 13.11
C PRO A 62 -22.87 16.22 12.66
N MET A 63 -22.50 17.21 11.85
CA MET A 63 -21.17 17.27 11.23
C MET A 63 -20.14 17.90 12.17
N GLN A 64 -18.99 17.25 12.30
CA GLN A 64 -17.84 17.76 13.04
C GLN A 64 -17.09 18.84 12.24
N PRO A 65 -16.32 19.73 12.89
CA PRO A 65 -15.61 20.82 12.21
C PRO A 65 -14.72 20.36 11.04
N PHE A 66 -13.98 19.26 11.23
CA PHE A 66 -13.12 18.72 10.16
C PHE A 66 -13.93 18.21 8.96
N GLN A 67 -15.15 17.67 9.18
CA GLN A 67 -16.01 17.21 8.10
C GLN A 67 -16.53 18.39 7.27
N LYS A 68 -16.90 19.50 7.93
CA LYS A 68 -17.31 20.76 7.27
C LYS A 68 -16.14 21.38 6.48
N PHE A 69 -14.94 21.36 7.06
CA PHE A 69 -13.70 21.75 6.38
C PHE A 69 -13.46 20.94 5.09
N LEU A 70 -13.60 19.61 5.15
CA LEU A 70 -13.45 18.74 3.97
C LEU A 70 -14.49 19.03 2.90
N ILE A 71 -15.76 19.21 3.29
CA ILE A 71 -16.87 19.56 2.37
C ILE A 71 -16.58 20.89 1.66
N ALA A 72 -16.06 21.90 2.35
CA ALA A 72 -15.73 23.19 1.74
C ALA A 72 -14.79 23.03 0.52
N PHE A 73 -13.76 22.19 0.63
CA PHE A 73 -12.82 21.96 -0.48
C PHE A 73 -13.39 21.11 -1.63
N VAL A 74 -14.46 20.35 -1.42
CA VAL A 74 -15.20 19.64 -2.49
C VAL A 74 -15.89 20.62 -3.45
N PHE A 75 -16.20 21.82 -2.94
CA PHE A 75 -16.91 22.90 -3.62
C PHE A 75 -16.05 24.16 -3.78
N LEU A 76 -14.74 23.98 -3.93
CA LEU A 76 -13.81 25.03 -4.38
C LEU A 76 -13.72 25.02 -5.92
N PHE A 77 -13.98 26.16 -6.56
CA PHE A 77 -14.09 26.28 -8.01
C PHE A 77 -13.19 27.38 -8.59
N TYR A 78 -12.80 27.21 -9.86
CA TYR A 78 -12.24 28.28 -10.67
C TYR A 78 -13.33 29.24 -11.14
N LYS A 79 -13.13 30.55 -10.95
CA LYS A 79 -14.04 31.61 -11.43
C LYS A 79 -14.20 31.59 -12.96
N LYS A 80 -13.09 31.35 -13.68
CA LYS A 80 -13.05 31.45 -15.15
C LYS A 80 -14.03 30.50 -15.86
N ASN A 81 -14.24 29.30 -15.33
CA ASN A 81 -14.97 28.25 -16.05
C ASN A 81 -15.92 27.42 -15.16
N GLY A 82 -16.05 27.76 -13.87
CA GLY A 82 -16.89 27.04 -12.92
C GLY A 82 -16.51 25.56 -12.78
N ARG A 83 -15.24 25.20 -13.04
CA ARG A 83 -14.72 23.86 -12.81
C ARG A 83 -14.17 23.73 -11.40
N VAL A 84 -14.36 22.56 -10.79
CA VAL A 84 -13.75 22.25 -9.49
C VAL A 84 -12.24 22.42 -9.55
N PHE A 85 -11.68 23.03 -8.50
CA PHE A 85 -10.25 23.20 -8.34
C PHE A 85 -9.59 21.85 -8.08
N TYR A 86 -9.99 21.17 -7.00
CA TYR A 86 -9.56 19.83 -6.67
C TYR A 86 -10.45 18.78 -7.32
N ARG A 87 -9.82 17.92 -8.11
CA ARG A 87 -10.47 16.73 -8.69
C ARG A 87 -10.20 15.46 -7.90
N LYS A 88 -9.13 15.43 -7.10
CA LYS A 88 -8.67 14.24 -6.38
C LYS A 88 -8.57 14.57 -4.90
N PHE A 89 -9.18 13.76 -4.06
CA PHE A 89 -9.19 13.92 -2.61
C PHE A 89 -8.59 12.67 -1.97
N LEU A 90 -7.54 12.83 -1.15
CA LEU A 90 -6.93 11.75 -0.38
C LEU A 90 -7.23 11.97 1.10
N TRP A 91 -8.11 11.16 1.67
CA TRP A 91 -8.50 11.27 3.08
C TRP A 91 -8.08 10.02 3.84
N MET A 92 -7.09 10.19 4.72
CA MET A 92 -6.58 9.12 5.58
C MET A 92 -6.85 9.44 7.04
N LEU A 93 -7.59 8.57 7.71
CA LEU A 93 -7.96 8.73 9.13
C LEU A 93 -7.89 7.37 9.81
N GLY A 94 -7.62 7.35 11.12
CA GLY A 94 -7.73 6.16 11.96
C GLY A 94 -9.13 5.51 11.89
N ARG A 95 -9.20 4.21 12.15
CA ARG A 95 -10.45 3.43 12.17
C ARG A 95 -11.42 4.04 13.19
N GLY A 96 -12.66 4.28 12.74
CA GLY A 96 -13.68 5.00 13.51
C GLY A 96 -13.76 6.51 13.20
N GLY A 97 -12.88 7.07 12.37
CA GLY A 97 -12.89 8.51 12.06
C GLY A 97 -14.02 9.02 11.15
N GLY A 98 -15.09 8.25 10.96
CA GLY A 98 -16.28 8.70 10.21
C GLY A 98 -16.09 8.93 8.70
N LYS A 99 -14.98 8.44 8.11
CA LYS A 99 -14.67 8.63 6.67
C LYS A 99 -15.78 8.10 5.73
N ASN A 100 -16.33 6.93 6.03
CA ASN A 100 -17.39 6.29 5.23
C ASN A 100 -18.73 7.00 5.41
N GLY A 101 -19.07 7.44 6.63
CA GLY A 101 -20.26 8.26 6.85
C GLY A 101 -20.19 9.58 6.08
N LEU A 102 -19.05 10.27 6.12
CA LEU A 102 -18.85 11.52 5.38
C LEU A 102 -18.97 11.30 3.86
N ILE A 103 -18.34 10.25 3.31
CA ILE A 103 -18.41 10.01 1.88
C ILE A 103 -19.82 9.62 1.43
N SER A 104 -20.59 8.90 2.26
CA SER A 104 -22.01 8.58 2.01
C SER A 104 -22.85 9.84 1.89
N VAL A 105 -22.64 10.84 2.75
CA VAL A 105 -23.33 12.15 2.65
C VAL A 105 -22.98 12.83 1.33
N ILE A 106 -21.69 12.96 1.03
CA ILE A 106 -21.21 13.70 -0.15
C ILE A 106 -21.71 13.04 -1.43
N ILE A 107 -21.59 11.72 -1.57
CA ILE A 107 -22.04 11.04 -2.80
C ILE A 107 -23.56 11.04 -2.94
N HIS A 108 -24.31 10.97 -1.82
CA HIS A 108 -25.77 11.07 -1.86
C HIS A 108 -26.21 12.49 -2.27
N PHE A 109 -25.54 13.51 -1.76
CA PHE A 109 -25.76 14.89 -2.15
C PHE A 109 -25.42 15.14 -3.63
N LEU A 110 -24.28 14.65 -4.11
CA LEU A 110 -23.82 14.86 -5.49
C LEU A 110 -24.72 14.19 -6.55
N ILE A 111 -25.49 13.15 -6.21
CA ILE A 111 -26.50 12.60 -7.14
C ILE A 111 -27.84 13.32 -7.05
N SER A 112 -28.06 14.16 -6.04
CA SER A 112 -29.35 14.81 -5.76
C SER A 112 -29.65 15.97 -6.71
N GLU A 113 -30.89 16.45 -6.65
CA GLU A 113 -31.31 17.67 -7.35
C GLU A 113 -30.58 18.92 -6.86
N LEU A 114 -30.11 18.95 -5.60
CA LEU A 114 -29.39 20.08 -5.02
C LEU A 114 -28.03 20.31 -5.70
N HIS A 115 -27.36 19.24 -6.14
CA HIS A 115 -26.14 19.37 -6.95
C HIS A 115 -26.44 19.77 -8.41
N GLY A 116 -27.62 19.41 -8.93
CA GLY A 116 -28.15 19.93 -10.19
C GLY A 116 -27.47 19.44 -11.48
N ILE A 117 -26.52 18.49 -11.43
CA ILE A 117 -25.88 17.94 -12.64
C ILE A 117 -26.62 16.66 -13.11
N PRO A 118 -27.19 16.63 -14.32
CA PRO A 118 -27.87 15.45 -14.85
C PRO A 118 -26.93 14.26 -15.10
N GLU A 119 -27.43 13.06 -14.78
CA GLU A 119 -26.78 11.76 -14.92
C GLU A 119 -25.37 11.75 -14.31
N TYR A 120 -25.17 12.40 -13.16
CA TYR A 120 -23.91 12.44 -12.43
C TYR A 120 -23.71 11.10 -11.69
N ASN A 121 -23.43 10.05 -12.45
CA ASN A 121 -23.28 8.70 -11.90
C ASN A 121 -22.07 8.60 -10.97
N ILE A 122 -22.20 7.84 -9.88
CA ILE A 122 -21.14 7.63 -8.90
C ILE A 122 -20.92 6.14 -8.66
N SER A 123 -19.67 5.71 -8.74
CA SER A 123 -19.26 4.35 -8.41
C SER A 123 -18.41 4.33 -7.13
N VAL A 124 -18.78 3.50 -6.16
CA VAL A 124 -17.94 3.18 -4.99
C VAL A 124 -17.20 1.87 -5.28
N VAL A 125 -15.88 1.90 -5.17
CA VAL A 125 -14.96 0.82 -5.54
C VAL A 125 -14.16 0.40 -4.32
N ALA A 126 -14.13 -0.90 -4.05
CA ALA A 126 -13.28 -1.51 -3.04
C ALA A 126 -12.75 -2.87 -3.52
N ASN A 127 -11.85 -3.48 -2.75
CA ASN A 127 -11.27 -4.79 -3.10
C ASN A 127 -12.21 -5.97 -2.81
N SER A 128 -13.14 -5.84 -1.85
CA SER A 128 -14.25 -6.77 -1.68
C SER A 128 -15.58 -6.10 -2.00
N GLU A 129 -16.56 -6.90 -2.43
CA GLU A 129 -17.91 -6.40 -2.67
C GLU A 129 -18.57 -5.87 -1.38
N GLU A 130 -18.32 -6.54 -0.25
CA GLU A 130 -18.82 -6.14 1.06
C GLU A 130 -18.33 -4.75 1.47
N GLN A 131 -17.04 -4.46 1.27
CA GLN A 131 -16.48 -3.13 1.50
C GLN A 131 -17.11 -2.11 0.54
N ALA A 132 -17.21 -2.45 -0.76
CA ALA A 132 -17.75 -1.53 -1.76
C ALA A 132 -19.22 -1.17 -1.49
N LYS A 133 -19.97 -2.05 -0.83
CA LYS A 133 -21.37 -1.85 -0.42
C LYS A 133 -21.55 -0.93 0.76
N THR A 134 -20.53 -0.68 1.58
CA THR A 134 -20.70 0.03 2.86
C THR A 134 -21.39 1.39 2.69
N SER A 135 -20.82 2.29 1.87
CA SER A 135 -21.44 3.61 1.64
C SER A 135 -22.76 3.55 0.84
N PRO A 136 -22.89 2.77 -0.26
CA PRO A 136 -24.17 2.64 -0.96
C PRO A 136 -25.30 2.06 -0.10
N ASP A 137 -25.00 1.14 0.81
CA ASP A 137 -25.97 0.57 1.75
C ASP A 137 -26.40 1.58 2.82
N GLU A 138 -25.49 2.44 3.30
CA GLU A 138 -25.83 3.56 4.17
C GLU A 138 -26.82 4.51 3.47
N VAL A 139 -26.55 4.86 2.21
CA VAL A 139 -27.46 5.68 1.39
C VAL A 139 -28.80 4.97 1.19
N HIS A 140 -28.79 3.67 0.86
CA HIS A 140 -30.00 2.87 0.73
C HIS A 140 -30.87 2.90 1.99
N LYS A 141 -30.24 2.67 3.16
CA LYS A 141 -30.92 2.69 4.47
C LYS A 141 -31.45 4.08 4.78
N CYS A 142 -30.68 5.14 4.52
CA CYS A 142 -31.11 6.53 4.70
C CYS A 142 -32.35 6.85 3.88
N VAL A 143 -32.36 6.53 2.58
CA VAL A 143 -33.52 6.73 1.70
C VAL A 143 -34.74 5.94 2.20
N LYS A 144 -34.56 4.66 2.60
CA LYS A 144 -35.67 3.84 3.09
C LYS A 144 -36.29 4.31 4.40
N LYS A 145 -35.52 4.99 5.27
CA LYS A 145 -36.02 5.50 6.55
C LYS A 145 -36.80 6.82 6.41
N ASN A 146 -36.60 7.56 5.32
CA ASN A 146 -37.07 8.94 5.20
C ASN A 146 -38.06 9.13 4.04
N GLU A 147 -39.32 9.44 4.33
CA GLU A 147 -40.38 9.59 3.31
C GLU A 147 -40.09 10.67 2.26
N VAL A 148 -39.44 11.77 2.66
CA VAL A 148 -39.03 12.83 1.71
C VAL A 148 -37.99 12.28 0.72
N LEU A 149 -37.01 11.53 1.21
CA LEU A 149 -35.99 10.93 0.35
C LEU A 149 -36.56 9.84 -0.56
N LYS A 150 -37.59 9.07 -0.13
CA LYS A 150 -38.31 8.13 -1.01
C LYS A 150 -39.01 8.83 -2.17
N ARG A 151 -39.42 10.09 -2.01
CA ARG A 151 -40.00 10.89 -3.10
C ARG A 151 -38.91 11.33 -4.08
N ALA A 152 -37.74 11.74 -3.61
CA ALA A 152 -36.63 12.19 -4.44
C ALA A 152 -35.81 11.06 -5.10
N PHE A 153 -35.70 9.90 -4.45
CA PHE A 153 -34.83 8.79 -4.87
C PHE A 153 -35.58 7.47 -5.02
N LYS A 154 -35.12 6.63 -5.96
CA LYS A 154 -35.49 5.22 -6.06
C LYS A 154 -34.28 4.37 -5.66
N THR A 155 -34.41 3.57 -4.61
CA THR A 155 -33.30 2.76 -4.10
C THR A 155 -33.58 1.26 -4.13
N THR A 156 -32.54 0.49 -4.36
CA THR A 156 -32.50 -0.99 -4.37
C THR A 156 -31.25 -1.44 -3.62
N LEU A 157 -31.05 -2.75 -3.45
CA LEU A 157 -29.84 -3.28 -2.81
C LEU A 157 -28.56 -3.05 -3.64
N THR A 158 -28.68 -2.72 -4.92
CA THR A 158 -27.53 -2.57 -5.83
C THR A 158 -27.26 -1.12 -6.25
N GLN A 159 -28.28 -0.27 -6.20
CA GLN A 159 -28.16 1.13 -6.63
C GLN A 159 -29.22 2.04 -6.02
N THR A 160 -28.88 3.33 -5.93
CA THR A 160 -29.78 4.44 -5.63
C THR A 160 -29.79 5.41 -6.81
N VAL A 161 -30.98 5.76 -7.28
CA VAL A 161 -31.19 6.63 -8.45
C VAL A 161 -31.94 7.87 -8.03
N SER A 162 -31.43 9.05 -8.40
CA SER A 162 -32.16 10.31 -8.26
C SER A 162 -33.23 10.42 -9.34
N LYS A 163 -34.47 10.73 -8.95
CA LYS A 163 -35.57 10.87 -9.92
C LYS A 163 -35.51 12.19 -10.71
N ALA A 164 -34.89 13.22 -10.15
CA ALA A 164 -34.79 14.54 -10.77
C ALA A 164 -33.62 14.63 -11.76
N THR A 165 -32.48 14.03 -11.42
CA THR A 165 -31.26 14.14 -12.24
C THR A 165 -30.93 12.87 -13.01
N GLU A 166 -31.64 11.75 -12.77
CA GLU A 166 -31.33 10.42 -13.31
C GLU A 166 -29.92 9.91 -12.94
N SER A 167 -29.27 10.54 -11.95
CA SER A 167 -27.96 10.14 -11.45
C SER A 167 -28.05 8.83 -10.67
N VAL A 168 -27.09 7.92 -10.91
CA VAL A 168 -27.05 6.59 -10.29
C VAL A 168 -25.84 6.45 -9.38
N LEU A 169 -26.07 6.13 -8.11
CA LEU A 169 -25.05 5.67 -7.15
C LEU A 169 -25.07 4.14 -7.08
N LYS A 170 -23.91 3.48 -7.22
CA LYS A 170 -23.76 2.04 -7.07
C LYS A 170 -22.37 1.63 -6.58
N PHE A 171 -22.25 0.41 -6.06
CA PHE A 171 -20.95 -0.19 -5.75
C PHE A 171 -20.40 -0.97 -6.94
N ARG A 172 -19.08 -1.17 -6.96
CA ARG A 172 -18.36 -2.06 -7.87
C ARG A 172 -17.17 -2.68 -7.16
N THR A 173 -16.85 -3.91 -7.51
CA THR A 173 -15.54 -4.47 -7.18
C THR A 173 -14.48 -3.91 -8.11
N SER A 174 -13.24 -3.85 -7.62
CA SER A 174 -12.09 -3.29 -8.35
C SER A 174 -11.60 -4.16 -9.51
N ASN A 175 -12.02 -5.43 -9.61
CA ASN A 175 -11.73 -6.30 -10.76
C ASN A 175 -12.62 -5.91 -11.96
N GLY A 176 -12.04 -5.80 -13.16
CA GLY A 176 -12.42 -4.76 -14.12
C GLY A 176 -12.60 -5.14 -15.59
N ASP A 177 -12.81 -6.42 -15.95
CA ASP A 177 -12.78 -6.83 -17.37
C ASP A 177 -13.98 -6.44 -18.26
N THR A 178 -14.99 -5.71 -17.78
CA THR A 178 -16.14 -5.28 -18.61
C THR A 178 -16.59 -3.86 -18.31
N LYS A 179 -15.74 -2.85 -18.57
CA LYS A 179 -16.09 -1.46 -18.21
C LYS A 179 -15.66 -0.40 -19.23
N ASP A 180 -15.55 -0.74 -20.51
CA ASP A 180 -15.52 0.27 -21.57
C ASP A 180 -16.87 1.01 -21.64
N GLY A 181 -16.84 2.34 -21.50
CA GLY A 181 -18.03 3.18 -21.69
C GLY A 181 -18.63 3.79 -20.43
N LEU A 182 -18.01 3.70 -19.26
CA LEU A 182 -18.50 4.38 -18.05
C LEU A 182 -18.58 5.91 -18.26
N ARG A 183 -19.59 6.52 -17.64
CA ARG A 183 -19.89 7.96 -17.69
C ARG A 183 -20.10 8.50 -16.27
N ASP A 184 -19.17 8.14 -15.38
CA ASP A 184 -19.26 8.54 -13.99
C ASP A 184 -18.89 10.03 -13.84
N GLY A 185 -19.63 10.73 -12.99
CA GLY A 185 -19.29 12.06 -12.48
C GLY A 185 -18.33 11.98 -11.30
N ALA A 186 -18.41 10.93 -10.47
CA ALA A 186 -17.41 10.69 -9.43
C ALA A 186 -17.11 9.21 -9.22
N VAL A 187 -15.91 8.93 -8.71
CA VAL A 187 -15.52 7.59 -8.26
C VAL A 187 -14.95 7.70 -6.85
N VAL A 188 -15.38 6.80 -5.97
CA VAL A 188 -14.81 6.62 -4.62
C VAL A 188 -14.03 5.32 -4.61
N PHE A 189 -12.78 5.37 -4.17
CA PHE A 189 -11.96 4.21 -3.84
C PHE A 189 -11.88 4.13 -2.32
N ASP A 190 -12.55 3.13 -1.74
CA ASP A 190 -12.54 2.85 -0.30
C ASP A 190 -11.48 1.80 0.05
N GLU A 191 -10.94 1.90 1.26
CA GLU A 191 -9.82 1.11 1.79
C GLU A 191 -8.62 1.05 0.85
N ILE A 192 -8.18 2.23 0.39
CA ILE A 192 -7.06 2.40 -0.56
C ILE A 192 -5.74 1.73 -0.13
N HIS A 193 -5.55 1.47 1.17
CA HIS A 193 -4.39 0.75 1.71
C HIS A 193 -4.30 -0.72 1.28
N GLN A 194 -5.36 -1.28 0.71
CA GLN A 194 -5.38 -2.65 0.23
C GLN A 194 -5.07 -2.76 -1.27
N TYR A 195 -4.94 -1.64 -1.98
CA TYR A 195 -4.69 -1.64 -3.43
C TYR A 195 -3.20 -1.81 -3.70
N GLU A 196 -2.83 -2.94 -4.30
CA GLU A 196 -1.44 -3.28 -4.60
C GLU A 196 -0.92 -2.60 -5.88
N SER A 197 -1.80 -2.28 -6.84
CA SER A 197 -1.39 -1.64 -8.10
C SER A 197 -2.31 -0.49 -8.53
N ASN A 198 -1.77 0.36 -9.42
CA ASN A 198 -2.52 1.45 -10.06
C ASN A 198 -3.48 0.97 -11.18
N LYS A 199 -3.35 -0.27 -11.66
CA LYS A 199 -4.06 -0.74 -12.87
C LYS A 199 -5.58 -0.71 -12.66
N ASP A 200 -6.04 -1.25 -11.53
CA ASP A 200 -7.48 -1.34 -11.23
C ASP A 200 -8.11 0.05 -11.05
N VAL A 201 -7.37 0.97 -10.44
CA VAL A 201 -7.80 2.36 -10.25
C VAL A 201 -7.94 3.08 -11.61
N ARG A 202 -7.01 2.86 -12.54
CA ARG A 202 -7.02 3.49 -13.87
C ARG A 202 -8.23 3.10 -14.71
N VAL A 203 -8.69 1.83 -14.63
CA VAL A 203 -9.88 1.37 -15.35
C VAL A 203 -11.10 2.22 -14.98
N HIS A 204 -11.30 2.47 -13.69
CA HIS A 204 -12.43 3.26 -13.20
C HIS A 204 -12.30 4.77 -13.49
N ILE A 205 -11.08 5.31 -13.47
CA ILE A 205 -10.83 6.73 -13.79
C ILE A 205 -11.04 7.02 -15.27
N SER A 206 -10.76 6.06 -16.17
CA SER A 206 -10.90 6.25 -17.63
C SER A 206 -12.32 6.67 -18.07
N GLY A 207 -13.34 6.33 -17.27
CA GLY A 207 -14.73 6.74 -17.49
C GLY A 207 -15.06 8.18 -17.10
N LEU A 208 -14.18 8.86 -16.35
CA LEU A 208 -14.36 10.24 -15.93
C LEU A 208 -14.08 11.23 -17.08
N GLY A 209 -14.64 12.44 -16.96
CA GLY A 209 -14.42 13.53 -17.93
C GLY A 209 -15.54 13.74 -18.95
N LYS A 210 -16.53 12.84 -18.97
CA LYS A 210 -17.77 12.97 -19.77
C LYS A 210 -18.86 13.78 -19.07
N LYS A 211 -18.72 14.01 -17.76
CA LYS A 211 -19.61 14.84 -16.93
C LYS A 211 -18.85 16.05 -16.41
N LYS A 212 -19.55 17.17 -16.20
CA LYS A 212 -18.98 18.40 -15.62
C LYS A 212 -18.48 18.09 -14.20
N ASN A 213 -17.35 18.69 -13.80
CA ASN A 213 -16.79 18.58 -12.45
C ASN A 213 -16.49 17.15 -11.96
N PRO A 214 -15.73 16.34 -12.73
CA PRO A 214 -15.44 14.97 -12.34
C PRO A 214 -14.54 14.89 -11.09
N ARG A 215 -14.88 14.00 -10.15
CA ARG A 215 -14.18 13.86 -8.85
C ARG A 215 -13.72 12.43 -8.57
N GLU A 216 -12.60 12.31 -7.87
CA GLU A 216 -12.00 11.07 -7.39
C GLU A 216 -11.79 11.21 -5.88
N PHE A 217 -12.34 10.29 -5.10
CA PHE A 217 -12.13 10.22 -3.66
C PHE A 217 -11.34 8.96 -3.32
N TYR A 218 -10.26 9.11 -2.58
CA TYR A 218 -9.38 8.06 -2.11
C TYR A 218 -9.44 8.07 -0.59
N ILE A 219 -10.15 7.13 0.00
CA ILE A 219 -10.40 7.08 1.44
C ILE A 219 -9.86 5.78 2.04
N GLY A 220 -9.32 5.84 3.25
CA GLY A 220 -8.73 4.66 3.88
C GLY A 220 -8.10 4.96 5.24
N THR A 221 -7.75 3.90 5.95
CA THR A 221 -6.67 3.96 6.95
C THR A 221 -5.34 3.65 6.25
N ASP A 222 -4.25 3.58 7.00
CA ASP A 222 -2.99 2.98 6.59
C ASP A 222 -3.10 1.45 6.65
N GLY A 223 -2.10 0.76 6.12
CA GLY A 223 -2.12 -0.71 6.03
C GLY A 223 -0.75 -1.32 5.91
N TYR A 224 -0.74 -2.60 5.51
CA TYR A 224 0.47 -3.43 5.44
C TYR A 224 1.02 -3.61 4.02
N VAL A 225 0.23 -3.24 3.00
CA VAL A 225 0.70 -3.26 1.61
C VAL A 225 1.74 -2.15 1.47
N ARG A 226 2.92 -2.51 0.98
CA ARG A 226 4.04 -1.61 0.72
C ARG A 226 4.34 -1.55 -0.78
N ASP A 227 4.87 -0.42 -1.24
CA ASP A 227 5.06 -0.09 -2.66
C ASP A 227 3.75 -0.12 -3.48
N GLY A 228 2.61 -0.07 -2.78
CA GLY A 228 1.27 -0.16 -3.34
C GLY A 228 0.73 1.17 -3.88
N PHE A 229 -0.57 1.20 -4.17
CA PHE A 229 -1.27 2.41 -4.60
C PHE A 229 -1.18 3.54 -3.56
N LEU A 230 -1.37 3.19 -2.29
CA LEU A 230 -1.40 4.15 -1.19
C LEU A 230 -0.08 4.91 -1.03
N ASP A 231 1.04 4.19 -1.06
CA ASP A 231 2.37 4.80 -0.87
C ASP A 231 2.66 5.83 -1.97
N LYS A 232 2.31 5.51 -3.22
CA LYS A 232 2.39 6.46 -4.35
C LYS A 232 1.48 7.68 -4.16
N GLN A 233 0.30 7.52 -3.54
CA GLN A 233 -0.55 8.67 -3.21
C GLN A 233 0.04 9.52 -2.07
N LYS A 234 0.65 8.90 -1.04
CA LYS A 234 1.32 9.62 0.05
C LYS A 234 2.52 10.41 -0.47
N GLU A 235 3.37 9.82 -1.30
CA GLU A 235 4.48 10.52 -1.94
C GLU A 235 4.00 11.74 -2.74
N LYS A 236 2.94 11.56 -3.53
CA LYS A 236 2.33 12.65 -4.29
C LYS A 236 1.73 13.73 -3.38
N ALA A 237 1.09 13.33 -2.28
CA ALA A 237 0.57 14.25 -1.27
C ALA A 237 1.69 15.09 -0.66
N MET A 238 2.80 14.48 -0.26
CA MET A 238 3.97 15.20 0.28
C MET A 238 4.57 16.17 -0.73
N LYS A 239 4.69 15.78 -2.01
CA LYS A 239 5.11 16.71 -3.09
C LYS A 239 4.19 17.92 -3.22
N VAL A 240 2.87 17.74 -3.06
CA VAL A 240 1.92 18.86 -3.03
C VAL A 240 2.15 19.74 -1.81
N LEU A 241 2.18 19.13 -0.62
CA LEU A 241 2.36 19.85 0.66
C LEU A 241 3.65 20.66 0.70
N ASN A 242 4.73 20.17 0.09
CA ASN A 242 6.01 20.88 -0.04
C ASN A 242 6.03 21.95 -1.16
N GLY A 243 5.00 22.02 -2.00
CA GLY A 243 4.94 22.94 -3.14
C GLY A 243 5.74 22.49 -4.37
N GLU A 244 6.14 21.22 -4.44
CA GLU A 244 6.91 20.60 -5.54
C GLU A 244 6.00 20.08 -6.67
N ALA A 245 4.70 20.01 -6.44
CA ALA A 245 3.70 19.58 -7.42
C ALA A 245 2.67 20.68 -7.73
N ARG A 246 1.91 20.50 -8.82
CA ARG A 246 0.85 21.44 -9.21
C ARG A 246 -0.18 21.62 -8.09
N PRO A 247 -0.70 22.83 -7.86
CA PRO A 247 -1.49 23.07 -6.67
C PRO A 247 -2.78 22.27 -6.52
N ASN A 248 -3.34 21.80 -7.63
CA ASN A 248 -4.57 21.01 -7.67
C ASN A 248 -4.34 19.52 -7.96
N ALA A 249 -3.11 19.02 -7.79
CA ALA A 249 -2.76 17.64 -8.15
C ALA A 249 -3.48 16.59 -7.28
N VAL A 250 -3.70 16.89 -6.00
CA VAL A 250 -4.53 16.16 -5.02
C VAL A 250 -4.78 17.08 -3.83
N PHE A 251 -5.92 16.96 -3.17
CA PHE A 251 -6.18 17.54 -1.85
C PHE A 251 -5.90 16.47 -0.77
N PRO A 252 -4.77 16.53 -0.06
CA PRO A 252 -4.44 15.56 0.98
C PRO A 252 -4.99 16.00 2.34
N PHE A 253 -5.65 15.09 3.04
CA PHE A 253 -6.01 15.22 4.45
C PHE A 253 -5.60 13.92 5.14
N ILE A 254 -4.43 13.94 5.77
CA ILE A 254 -3.78 12.75 6.33
C ILE A 254 -3.67 12.96 7.84
N CYS A 255 -4.41 12.16 8.61
CA CYS A 255 -4.38 12.13 10.07
C CYS A 255 -3.65 10.88 10.52
N LYS A 256 -2.60 11.03 11.31
CA LYS A 256 -1.83 9.92 11.93
C LYS A 256 -1.10 10.46 13.17
N LEU A 257 -0.60 9.57 14.02
CA LEU A 257 0.43 9.98 14.99
C LEU A 257 1.71 10.42 14.25
N ASN A 258 2.44 11.36 14.84
CA ASN A 258 3.74 11.82 14.33
C ASN A 258 4.86 10.85 14.70
N ASP A 259 4.75 10.24 15.87
CA ASP A 259 5.72 9.31 16.44
C ASP A 259 5.01 8.16 17.19
N GLU A 260 5.66 7.01 17.26
CA GLU A 260 5.12 5.83 17.95
C GLU A 260 4.94 6.05 19.45
N THR A 261 5.80 6.86 20.08
CA THR A 261 5.74 7.17 21.53
C THR A 261 4.56 8.06 21.92
N GLU A 262 3.93 8.74 20.95
CA GLU A 262 2.76 9.58 21.21
C GLU A 262 1.51 8.76 21.56
N VAL A 263 1.50 7.43 21.30
CA VAL A 263 0.34 6.57 21.53
C VAL A 263 -0.03 6.45 23.01
N ASP A 264 0.94 6.54 23.91
CA ASP A 264 0.72 6.36 25.35
C ASP A 264 -0.05 7.55 25.97
N ASP A 265 -0.11 8.69 25.27
CA ASP A 265 -0.94 9.83 25.64
C ASP A 265 -2.23 9.84 24.81
N ILE A 266 -3.33 9.49 25.48
CA ILE A 266 -4.69 9.40 24.90
C ILE A 266 -5.12 10.73 24.26
N ASP A 267 -4.68 11.87 24.78
CA ASP A 267 -5.01 13.17 24.18
C ASP A 267 -4.33 13.37 22.82
N ASN A 268 -3.37 12.53 22.41
CA ASN A 268 -2.77 12.55 21.07
C ASN A 268 -3.52 11.71 20.06
N TRP A 269 -4.48 10.87 20.46
CA TRP A 269 -5.22 10.03 19.52
C TRP A 269 -6.07 10.84 18.51
N GLU A 270 -6.42 12.09 18.84
CA GLU A 270 -7.05 13.01 17.89
C GLU A 270 -6.16 13.41 16.70
N LEU A 271 -4.84 13.23 16.83
CA LEU A 271 -3.89 13.42 15.73
C LEU A 271 -4.18 12.44 14.59
N ALA A 272 -4.48 11.19 14.93
CA ALA A 272 -4.83 10.12 14.01
C ALA A 272 -6.32 10.10 13.67
N ASN A 273 -7.18 10.52 14.60
CA ASN A 273 -8.62 10.47 14.45
C ASN A 273 -9.28 11.77 14.94
N PRO A 274 -9.53 12.76 14.05
CA PRO A 274 -10.15 14.04 14.41
C PRO A 274 -11.61 13.92 14.89
N MET A 275 -12.22 12.73 14.85
CA MET A 275 -13.50 12.49 15.54
C MET A 275 -13.35 12.56 17.07
N LEU A 276 -12.14 12.35 17.59
CA LEU A 276 -11.80 12.41 19.02
C LEU A 276 -11.44 13.84 19.48
N SER A 277 -11.56 14.84 18.61
CA SER A 277 -11.33 16.23 18.99
C SER A 277 -12.43 16.74 19.92
N LYS A 278 -12.03 17.46 20.97
CA LYS A 278 -12.96 17.98 21.98
C LYS A 278 -13.68 19.24 21.46
N PRO A 279 -14.96 19.47 21.84
CA PRO A 279 -15.80 18.58 22.66
C PRO A 279 -16.21 17.31 21.89
N LEU A 280 -16.22 16.17 22.59
CA LEU A 280 -16.60 14.90 22.00
C LEU A 280 -18.11 14.87 21.69
N SER A 281 -18.47 14.25 20.57
CA SER A 281 -19.86 13.86 20.32
C SER A 281 -20.19 12.55 21.03
N GLU A 282 -21.47 12.22 21.21
CA GLU A 282 -21.92 10.95 21.79
C GLU A 282 -21.28 9.72 21.11
N TYR A 283 -21.16 9.75 19.77
CA TYR A 283 -20.46 8.72 19.01
C TYR A 283 -18.95 8.67 19.36
N ALA A 284 -18.33 9.83 19.49
CA ALA A 284 -16.90 9.93 19.78
C ALA A 284 -16.56 9.50 21.21
N GLU A 285 -17.45 9.71 22.17
CA GLU A 285 -17.31 9.21 23.55
C GLU A 285 -17.24 7.68 23.58
N GLY A 286 -18.24 7.01 22.99
CA GLY A 286 -18.24 5.55 22.90
C GLY A 286 -17.07 4.99 22.07
N LEU A 287 -16.70 5.68 20.99
CA LEU A 287 -15.51 5.29 20.22
C LEU A 287 -14.22 5.41 21.04
N LEU A 288 -14.07 6.46 21.85
CA LEU A 288 -12.91 6.65 22.70
C LEU A 288 -12.80 5.54 23.74
N GLU A 289 -13.91 5.16 24.37
CA GLU A 289 -13.96 4.03 25.32
C GLU A 289 -13.49 2.73 24.67
N THR A 290 -14.03 2.38 23.49
CA THR A 290 -13.60 1.18 22.77
C THR A 290 -12.11 1.20 22.41
N ILE A 291 -11.56 2.35 21.99
CA ILE A 291 -10.13 2.43 21.66
C ILE A 291 -9.27 2.30 22.93
N LYS A 292 -9.74 2.78 24.08
CA LYS A 292 -9.06 2.60 25.37
C LYS A 292 -9.01 1.13 25.78
N GLU A 293 -10.13 0.41 25.69
CA GLU A 293 -10.17 -1.03 25.96
C GLU A 293 -9.19 -1.78 25.04
N GLU A 294 -9.22 -1.50 23.73
CA GLU A 294 -8.28 -2.10 22.77
C GLU A 294 -6.81 -1.77 23.06
N TYR A 295 -6.53 -0.62 23.68
CA TYR A 295 -5.18 -0.20 24.07
C TYR A 295 -4.73 -0.88 25.36
N GLU A 296 -5.60 -0.98 26.36
CA GLU A 296 -5.35 -1.69 27.63
C GLU A 296 -5.11 -3.18 27.37
N ASP A 297 -5.85 -3.79 26.44
CA ASP A 297 -5.67 -5.19 26.00
C ASP A 297 -4.28 -5.46 25.40
N LEU A 298 -3.51 -4.43 25.00
CA LEU A 298 -2.15 -4.61 24.48
C LEU A 298 -1.15 -5.06 25.56
N GLU A 299 -1.45 -4.87 26.85
CA GLU A 299 -0.62 -5.41 27.94
C GLU A 299 -0.66 -6.95 27.94
N ASP A 300 -1.83 -7.52 27.67
CA ASP A 300 -2.07 -8.97 27.64
C ASP A 300 -1.79 -9.59 26.25
N ASP A 301 -2.00 -8.83 25.16
CA ASP A 301 -1.66 -9.23 23.80
C ASP A 301 -0.75 -8.22 23.07
N PRO A 302 0.56 -8.19 23.40
CA PRO A 302 1.51 -7.32 22.72
C PRO A 302 1.59 -7.57 21.20
N SER A 303 1.16 -8.75 20.73
CA SER A 303 1.19 -9.08 19.30
C SER A 303 0.21 -8.27 18.46
N ASN A 304 -0.84 -7.71 19.09
CA ASN A 304 -1.84 -6.89 18.43
C ASN A 304 -1.41 -5.42 18.27
N ARG A 305 -0.28 -5.01 18.87
CA ARG A 305 0.20 -3.63 18.85
C ARG A 305 0.44 -3.10 17.43
N GLU A 306 0.96 -3.93 16.52
CA GLU A 306 1.15 -3.56 15.11
C GLU A 306 -0.19 -3.19 14.45
N GLU A 307 -1.26 -3.95 14.72
CA GLU A 307 -2.59 -3.68 14.19
C GLU A 307 -3.21 -2.43 14.82
N PHE A 308 -3.12 -2.29 16.14
CA PHE A 308 -3.59 -1.10 16.84
C PHE A 308 -2.94 0.17 16.27
N MET A 309 -1.61 0.21 16.19
CA MET A 309 -0.86 1.34 15.65
C MET A 309 -1.21 1.62 14.18
N THR A 310 -1.26 0.59 13.35
CA THR A 310 -1.56 0.74 11.92
C THR A 310 -3.00 1.21 11.68
N LYS A 311 -3.97 0.70 12.44
CA LYS A 311 -5.41 0.89 12.15
C LYS A 311 -6.06 1.98 12.99
N ARG A 312 -5.74 2.11 14.28
CA ARG A 312 -6.29 3.15 15.15
C ARG A 312 -5.45 4.43 15.07
N MET A 313 -4.13 4.29 15.16
CA MET A 313 -3.21 5.43 15.15
C MET A 313 -2.74 5.87 13.76
N ASN A 314 -3.16 5.11 12.73
CA ASN A 314 -2.84 5.36 11.33
C ASN A 314 -1.33 5.49 11.07
N LEU A 315 -0.52 4.84 11.91
CA LEU A 315 0.93 4.87 11.90
C LEU A 315 1.43 3.42 11.88
N PRO A 316 1.78 2.88 10.71
CA PRO A 316 2.34 1.54 10.64
C PRO A 316 3.68 1.49 11.35
N VAL A 317 3.72 0.84 12.51
CA VAL A 317 4.96 0.52 13.21
C VAL A 317 5.46 -0.83 12.73
N THR A 318 6.78 -0.99 12.67
CA THR A 318 7.37 -2.31 12.43
C THR A 318 7.92 -2.78 13.76
N ASP A 319 7.36 -3.87 14.29
CA ASP A 319 7.99 -4.57 15.40
C ASP A 319 9.30 -5.19 14.89
N LEU A 320 10.43 -4.58 15.25
CA LEU A 320 11.77 -5.04 14.90
C LEU A 320 12.12 -6.37 15.59
N GLU A 321 11.44 -6.74 16.68
CA GLU A 321 11.63 -8.07 17.27
C GLU A 321 11.08 -9.15 16.34
N ARG A 322 10.12 -8.79 15.47
CA ARG A 322 9.38 -9.69 14.58
C ARG A 322 9.66 -9.48 13.09
N SER A 323 10.49 -8.50 12.73
CA SER A 323 10.83 -8.19 11.34
C SER A 323 12.34 -8.17 11.15
N VAL A 324 12.80 -8.55 9.97
CA VAL A 324 14.25 -8.61 9.65
C VAL A 324 14.90 -7.23 9.56
N ALA A 325 14.13 -6.19 9.24
CA ALA A 325 14.57 -4.81 9.08
C ALA A 325 13.36 -3.86 9.05
N LYS A 326 13.58 -2.56 9.22
CA LYS A 326 12.55 -1.53 8.98
C LYS A 326 12.21 -1.47 7.49
N TRP A 327 11.00 -1.02 7.16
CA TRP A 327 10.62 -0.87 5.75
C TRP A 327 11.55 0.08 5.00
N GLU A 328 12.01 1.18 5.61
CA GLU A 328 12.92 2.13 4.97
C GLU A 328 14.27 1.49 4.60
N GLU A 329 14.73 0.51 5.39
CA GLU A 329 15.97 -0.24 5.15
C GLU A 329 15.75 -1.26 4.02
N ILE A 330 14.60 -1.94 4.00
CA ILE A 330 14.21 -2.85 2.90
C ILE A 330 14.03 -2.07 1.59
N ALA A 331 13.37 -0.92 1.63
CA ALA A 331 13.18 -0.05 0.46
C ALA A 331 14.51 0.49 -0.07
N ALA A 332 15.46 0.80 0.82
CA ALA A 332 16.82 1.24 0.46
C ALA A 332 17.66 0.17 -0.28
N THR A 333 17.22 -1.09 -0.31
CA THR A 333 17.85 -2.12 -1.16
C THR A 333 17.61 -1.91 -2.65
N ASN A 334 16.65 -1.05 -3.04
CA ASN A 334 16.40 -0.66 -4.42
C ASN A 334 17.50 0.29 -4.92
N ARG A 335 18.67 -0.27 -5.21
CA ARG A 335 19.81 0.40 -5.81
C ARG A 335 20.23 -0.38 -7.05
N GLU A 336 20.63 0.34 -8.11
CA GLU A 336 21.08 -0.28 -9.34
C GLU A 336 22.26 -1.23 -9.08
N LEU A 337 22.18 -2.45 -9.62
CA LEU A 337 23.29 -3.39 -9.57
C LEU A 337 24.33 -2.94 -10.59
N PRO A 338 25.61 -2.80 -10.22
CA PRO A 338 26.67 -2.49 -11.16
C PRO A 338 26.85 -3.63 -12.17
N ASP A 339 27.67 -3.41 -13.21
CA ASP A 339 28.08 -4.48 -14.10
C ASP A 339 28.97 -5.48 -13.34
N LEU A 340 28.41 -6.65 -13.06
CA LEU A 340 29.06 -7.71 -12.29
C LEU A 340 29.67 -8.79 -13.21
N ARG A 341 29.69 -8.60 -14.53
CA ARG A 341 30.22 -9.62 -15.47
C ARG A 341 31.67 -9.97 -15.15
N GLY A 342 31.99 -11.25 -15.19
CA GLY A 342 33.29 -11.83 -14.86
C GLY A 342 33.65 -11.85 -13.37
N HIS A 343 32.77 -11.37 -12.49
CA HIS A 343 33.05 -11.33 -11.05
C HIS A 343 32.73 -12.66 -10.36
N GLU A 344 33.51 -12.96 -9.32
CA GLU A 344 33.30 -14.12 -8.44
C GLU A 344 32.02 -13.94 -7.61
N CYS A 345 31.26 -15.01 -7.47
CA CYS A 345 30.02 -15.02 -6.71
C CYS A 345 29.73 -16.37 -6.05
N ILE A 346 28.87 -16.33 -5.03
CA ILE A 346 28.30 -17.53 -4.40
C ILE A 346 26.88 -17.69 -4.92
N GLY A 347 26.61 -18.82 -5.55
CA GLY A 347 25.24 -19.22 -5.91
C GLY A 347 24.51 -19.76 -4.70
N ALA A 348 23.19 -19.56 -4.63
CA ALA A 348 22.36 -20.27 -3.67
C ALA A 348 20.93 -20.46 -4.18
N LEU A 349 20.22 -21.42 -3.58
CA LEU A 349 18.81 -21.65 -3.84
C LEU A 349 18.03 -22.05 -2.59
N ASP A 350 16.73 -21.74 -2.62
CA ASP A 350 15.71 -22.32 -1.76
C ASP A 350 14.79 -23.18 -2.63
N TYR A 351 14.80 -24.49 -2.36
CA TYR A 351 14.02 -25.51 -3.06
C TYR A 351 13.15 -26.34 -2.11
N ALA A 352 12.87 -25.79 -0.92
CA ALA A 352 12.16 -26.49 0.15
C ALA A 352 10.73 -26.94 -0.24
N SER A 353 10.10 -26.30 -1.23
CA SER A 353 8.78 -26.69 -1.70
C SER A 353 8.62 -26.59 -3.22
N ILE A 354 8.63 -27.76 -3.87
CA ILE A 354 8.49 -27.89 -5.32
C ILE A 354 7.08 -27.62 -5.84
N ARG A 355 6.10 -27.43 -4.94
CA ARG A 355 4.68 -27.31 -5.28
C ARG A 355 4.17 -25.87 -5.22
N ASP A 356 4.98 -24.92 -4.78
CA ASP A 356 4.64 -23.50 -4.71
C ASP A 356 5.69 -22.61 -5.37
N PHE A 357 6.78 -22.30 -4.69
CA PHE A 357 7.84 -21.39 -5.14
C PHE A 357 9.21 -22.03 -4.93
N ALA A 358 10.12 -21.71 -5.83
CA ALA A 358 11.55 -21.92 -5.64
C ALA A 358 12.27 -20.62 -5.98
N SER A 359 13.42 -20.37 -5.39
CA SER A 359 14.21 -19.18 -5.72
C SER A 359 15.69 -19.53 -5.77
N CYS A 360 16.41 -18.87 -6.66
CA CYS A 360 17.85 -19.00 -6.81
C CYS A 360 18.48 -17.64 -7.04
N GLY A 361 19.76 -17.50 -6.74
CA GLY A 361 20.46 -16.24 -6.94
C GLY A 361 21.96 -16.35 -6.76
N LEU A 362 22.63 -15.24 -7.07
CA LEU A 362 24.06 -15.04 -6.96
C LEU A 362 24.33 -13.88 -6.00
N LEU A 363 25.21 -14.14 -5.03
CA LEU A 363 25.70 -13.15 -4.08
C LEU A 363 27.10 -12.70 -4.48
N PHE A 364 27.24 -11.38 -4.65
CA PHE A 364 28.50 -10.71 -4.91
C PHE A 364 28.88 -9.79 -3.74
N ARG A 365 30.16 -9.41 -3.65
CA ARG A 365 30.65 -8.41 -2.71
C ARG A 365 31.40 -7.30 -3.41
N SER A 366 31.03 -6.06 -3.14
CA SER A 366 31.72 -4.87 -3.67
C SER A 366 31.63 -3.73 -2.66
N LYS A 367 32.78 -3.14 -2.30
CA LYS A 367 32.88 -1.98 -1.38
C LYS A 367 32.11 -2.15 -0.05
N GLY A 368 32.14 -3.36 0.51
CA GLY A 368 31.41 -3.70 1.73
C GLY A 368 29.92 -4.03 1.54
N ASP A 369 29.35 -3.84 0.34
CA ASP A 369 27.96 -4.17 0.03
C ASP A 369 27.80 -5.64 -0.38
N TYR A 370 26.65 -6.20 -0.05
CA TYR A 370 26.12 -7.49 -0.47
C TYR A 370 25.15 -7.27 -1.63
N LEU A 371 25.54 -7.69 -2.82
CA LEU A 371 24.74 -7.52 -4.03
C LEU A 371 24.11 -8.86 -4.40
N TRP A 372 22.79 -8.90 -4.43
CA TRP A 372 22.02 -10.13 -4.65
C TRP A 372 21.22 -10.04 -5.94
N LYS A 373 21.62 -10.85 -6.92
CA LYS A 373 20.90 -11.01 -8.19
C LYS A 373 20.17 -12.35 -8.15
N SER A 374 18.84 -12.33 -8.21
CA SER A 374 18.03 -13.53 -8.06
C SER A 374 16.96 -13.67 -9.12
N HIS A 375 16.53 -14.92 -9.30
CA HIS A 375 15.40 -15.32 -10.10
C HIS A 375 14.55 -16.31 -9.32
N SER A 376 13.23 -16.24 -9.50
CA SER A 376 12.29 -17.14 -8.82
C SER A 376 11.49 -17.96 -9.82
N TYR A 377 10.97 -19.09 -9.36
CA TYR A 377 10.06 -19.94 -10.10
C TYR A 377 8.80 -20.15 -9.30
N ALA A 378 7.64 -20.15 -9.95
CA ALA A 378 6.37 -20.47 -9.31
C ALA A 378 5.61 -21.54 -10.09
N ARG A 379 4.99 -22.49 -9.40
CA ARG A 379 4.14 -23.49 -10.04
C ARG A 379 2.82 -22.87 -10.49
N LYS A 380 2.46 -23.02 -11.77
CA LYS A 380 1.21 -22.49 -12.36
C LYS A 380 -0.04 -22.82 -11.53
N GLU A 381 -0.26 -24.09 -11.17
CA GLU A 381 -1.43 -24.48 -10.37
C GLU A 381 -1.49 -23.74 -9.02
N PHE A 382 -0.33 -23.52 -8.39
CA PHE A 382 -0.25 -22.83 -7.12
C PHE A 382 -0.56 -21.34 -7.27
N VAL A 383 0.06 -20.68 -8.24
CA VAL A 383 -0.21 -19.26 -8.53
C VAL A 383 -1.62 -19.04 -9.05
N ASP A 384 -2.23 -20.01 -9.72
CA ASP A 384 -3.65 -19.98 -10.12
C ASP A 384 -4.57 -20.06 -8.90
N LYS A 385 -4.30 -21.01 -8.01
CA LYS A 385 -5.13 -21.26 -6.84
C LYS A 385 -5.07 -20.12 -5.82
N TYR A 386 -3.88 -19.57 -5.58
CA TYR A 386 -3.66 -18.63 -4.49
C TYR A 386 -3.44 -17.19 -4.93
N TYR A 387 -3.11 -16.95 -6.20
CA TYR A 387 -2.81 -15.62 -6.76
C TYR A 387 -3.60 -15.29 -8.03
N SER A 388 -4.46 -16.21 -8.49
CA SER A 388 -5.30 -16.04 -9.70
C SER A 388 -4.51 -15.77 -10.99
N TYR A 389 -3.33 -16.40 -11.14
CA TYR A 389 -2.41 -16.14 -12.25
C TYR A 389 -2.96 -16.45 -13.65
N SER A 390 -3.60 -17.59 -13.91
CA SER A 390 -4.06 -18.01 -15.26
C SER A 390 -5.51 -17.69 -15.54
N LYS A 391 -6.27 -17.30 -14.52
CA LYS A 391 -7.61 -16.78 -14.76
C LYS A 391 -7.44 -15.54 -15.63
N LYS A 392 -7.97 -15.56 -16.87
CA LYS A 392 -8.53 -14.32 -17.45
C LYS A 392 -9.40 -13.71 -16.35
N GLN A 393 -9.56 -12.39 -16.29
CA GLN A 393 -10.35 -11.75 -15.23
C GLN A 393 -11.86 -12.08 -15.36
N ASP A 394 -12.22 -13.32 -15.73
CA ASP A 394 -13.51 -13.97 -15.70
C ASP A 394 -13.99 -14.10 -14.25
N ALA A 395 -14.58 -13.00 -13.78
CA ALA A 395 -15.86 -12.83 -13.09
C ALA A 395 -16.29 -13.72 -11.90
N GLU A 396 -15.63 -14.82 -11.54
CA GLU A 396 -16.22 -15.79 -10.59
C GLU A 396 -15.42 -16.12 -9.32
N ILE A 397 -14.42 -15.32 -8.94
CA ILE A 397 -13.95 -15.31 -7.55
C ILE A 397 -14.21 -13.95 -6.92
N ALA A 398 -15.45 -13.79 -6.48
CA ALA A 398 -15.86 -12.75 -5.57
C ALA A 398 -15.12 -12.88 -4.22
N GLY A 399 -14.41 -11.83 -3.79
CA GLY A 399 -14.30 -11.51 -2.37
C GLY A 399 -13.04 -11.86 -1.58
N LYS A 400 -11.85 -12.11 -2.18
CA LYS A 400 -10.61 -12.25 -1.37
C LYS A 400 -9.47 -11.37 -1.89
N LYS A 401 -8.87 -10.62 -0.94
CA LYS A 401 -7.67 -9.76 -0.98
C LYS A 401 -6.81 -9.93 -2.24
N LYS A 402 -6.52 -8.83 -2.95
CA LYS A 402 -5.57 -8.83 -4.08
C LYS A 402 -4.25 -9.46 -3.66
N PHE A 403 -3.69 -10.21 -4.59
CA PHE A 403 -2.58 -11.12 -4.39
C PHE A 403 -1.32 -10.53 -5.02
N ALA A 404 -0.17 -10.86 -4.45
CA ALA A 404 1.15 -10.53 -4.98
C ALA A 404 1.18 -10.57 -6.52
N PRO A 405 1.71 -9.54 -7.21
CA PRO A 405 1.51 -9.32 -8.65
C PRO A 405 2.38 -10.25 -9.51
N ILE A 406 2.11 -11.57 -9.44
CA ILE A 406 2.88 -12.65 -10.10
C ILE A 406 3.11 -12.38 -11.59
N ARG A 407 2.06 -11.97 -12.32
CA ARG A 407 2.19 -11.65 -13.76
C ARG A 407 3.13 -10.48 -14.02
N GLU A 408 3.09 -9.43 -13.18
CA GLU A 408 3.96 -8.26 -13.38
C GLU A 408 5.42 -8.64 -13.12
N TRP A 409 5.69 -9.49 -12.13
CA TRP A 409 7.03 -10.00 -11.87
C TRP A 409 7.55 -10.93 -12.97
N GLU A 410 6.67 -11.68 -13.62
CA GLU A 410 7.02 -12.46 -14.80
C GLU A 410 7.28 -11.58 -16.03
N GLU A 411 6.46 -10.55 -16.27
CA GLU A 411 6.70 -9.54 -17.30
C GLU A 411 8.02 -8.77 -17.09
N GLN A 412 8.47 -8.64 -15.83
CA GLN A 412 9.74 -8.03 -15.43
C GLN A 412 10.94 -9.00 -15.42
N ASP A 413 10.74 -10.27 -15.81
CA ASP A 413 11.77 -11.31 -15.78
C ASP A 413 12.39 -11.55 -14.39
N LEU A 414 11.60 -11.33 -13.32
CA LEU A 414 11.99 -11.63 -11.94
C LEU A 414 11.52 -13.03 -11.49
N LEU A 415 10.52 -13.56 -12.18
CA LEU A 415 9.80 -14.78 -11.85
C LEU A 415 9.44 -15.53 -13.13
N THR A 416 9.61 -16.86 -13.17
CA THR A 416 9.06 -17.69 -14.25
C THR A 416 7.95 -18.59 -13.71
N VAL A 417 6.77 -18.56 -14.33
CA VAL A 417 5.71 -19.50 -13.99
C VAL A 417 5.86 -20.78 -14.81
N VAL A 418 6.02 -21.91 -14.13
CA VAL A 418 6.25 -23.22 -14.75
C VAL A 418 4.98 -24.08 -14.75
N GLU A 419 4.76 -24.77 -15.86
CA GLU A 419 3.70 -25.77 -15.99
C GLU A 419 4.21 -27.14 -15.49
N GLY A 420 3.36 -27.90 -14.78
CA GLY A 420 3.72 -29.22 -14.28
C GLY A 420 3.21 -29.52 -12.85
N GLU A 421 3.40 -30.76 -12.41
CA GLU A 421 3.05 -31.20 -11.04
C GLU A 421 3.99 -30.64 -9.98
N THR A 422 5.24 -30.38 -10.37
CA THR A 422 6.30 -29.84 -9.52
C THR A 422 7.18 -28.92 -10.36
N ILE A 423 7.88 -27.98 -9.73
CA ILE A 423 9.00 -27.29 -10.38
C ILE A 423 10.05 -28.36 -10.75
N ASP A 424 10.62 -28.29 -11.95
CA ASP A 424 11.68 -29.20 -12.39
C ASP A 424 13.04 -28.67 -11.89
N PRO A 425 13.80 -29.48 -11.11
CA PRO A 425 15.15 -29.12 -10.69
C PRO A 425 16.06 -28.70 -11.85
N ASN A 426 15.91 -29.30 -13.03
CA ASN A 426 16.74 -28.99 -14.20
C ASN A 426 16.57 -27.54 -14.67
N THR A 427 15.39 -26.93 -14.47
CA THR A 427 15.16 -25.52 -14.81
C THR A 427 16.05 -24.60 -13.96
N ILE A 428 16.21 -24.92 -12.68
CA ILE A 428 17.09 -24.15 -11.79
C ILE A 428 18.55 -24.39 -12.16
N VAL A 429 18.95 -25.63 -12.44
CA VAL A 429 20.31 -25.94 -12.91
C VAL A 429 20.62 -25.18 -14.20
N ALA A 430 19.69 -25.17 -15.17
CA ALA A 430 19.84 -24.45 -16.43
C ALA A 430 20.06 -22.95 -16.22
N TRP A 431 19.41 -22.34 -15.23
CA TRP A 431 19.64 -20.94 -14.88
C TRP A 431 21.09 -20.70 -14.40
N PHE A 432 21.63 -21.55 -13.52
CA PHE A 432 23.04 -21.43 -13.12
C PHE A 432 24.00 -21.69 -14.30
N VAL A 433 23.67 -22.64 -15.20
CA VAL A 433 24.41 -22.89 -16.44
C VAL A 433 24.38 -21.70 -17.40
N GLU A 434 23.29 -20.93 -17.43
CA GLU A 434 23.23 -19.69 -18.18
C GLU A 434 24.10 -18.62 -17.50
N MET A 435 23.98 -18.47 -16.18
CA MET A 435 24.70 -17.47 -15.40
C MET A 435 26.22 -17.65 -15.39
N ARG A 436 26.74 -18.89 -15.45
CA ARG A 436 28.20 -19.14 -15.56
C ARG A 436 28.83 -18.58 -16.84
N ASN A 437 28.04 -18.24 -17.86
CA ASN A 437 28.57 -17.57 -19.06
C ASN A 437 28.90 -16.10 -18.79
N TYR A 438 28.34 -15.53 -17.72
CA TYR A 438 28.49 -14.14 -17.36
C TYR A 438 29.28 -13.93 -16.06
N TYR A 439 29.25 -14.90 -15.15
CA TYR A 439 29.79 -14.78 -13.78
C TYR A 439 30.65 -15.99 -13.40
N ASP A 440 31.61 -15.78 -12.49
CA ASP A 440 32.43 -16.86 -11.94
C ASP A 440 31.74 -17.43 -10.68
N ILE A 441 30.98 -18.50 -10.86
CA ILE A 441 30.21 -19.15 -9.78
C ILE A 441 31.13 -20.12 -9.05
N LYS A 442 31.57 -19.72 -7.86
CA LYS A 442 32.51 -20.52 -7.06
C LYS A 442 31.92 -21.81 -6.54
N LYS A 443 30.72 -21.72 -5.98
CA LYS A 443 29.94 -22.85 -5.45
C LYS A 443 28.47 -22.46 -5.31
N ILE A 444 27.62 -23.46 -5.16
CA ILE A 444 26.18 -23.32 -4.96
C ILE A 444 25.80 -23.84 -3.57
N ILE A 445 25.16 -22.99 -2.77
CA ILE A 445 24.70 -23.31 -1.42
C ILE A 445 23.22 -23.68 -1.44
N MET A 446 22.87 -24.82 -0.84
CA MET A 446 21.49 -25.26 -0.70
C MET A 446 21.21 -25.87 0.66
N ASP A 447 19.95 -26.00 1.03
CA ASP A 447 19.57 -26.78 2.20
C ASP A 447 19.63 -28.29 1.94
N ASN A 448 19.42 -29.08 3.00
CA ASN A 448 19.38 -30.53 2.89
C ASN A 448 18.09 -31.09 2.26
N TYR A 449 17.11 -30.24 1.92
CA TYR A 449 15.86 -30.71 1.36
C TYR A 449 16.07 -31.15 -0.09
N ARG A 450 15.92 -32.47 -0.35
CA ARG A 450 16.18 -33.08 -1.67
C ARG A 450 17.60 -32.85 -2.19
N ALA A 451 18.56 -32.60 -1.30
CA ALA A 451 19.95 -32.34 -1.65
C ALA A 451 20.56 -33.46 -2.49
N ASP A 452 20.23 -34.74 -2.24
CA ASP A 452 20.79 -35.86 -3.00
C ASP A 452 20.52 -35.76 -4.52
N LEU A 453 19.30 -35.34 -4.89
CA LEU A 453 18.91 -35.16 -6.28
C LEU A 453 19.58 -33.92 -6.88
N LEU A 454 19.45 -32.77 -6.21
CA LEU A 454 19.96 -31.50 -6.72
C LEU A 454 21.49 -31.51 -6.84
N ARG A 455 22.17 -32.06 -5.85
CA ARG A 455 23.63 -32.18 -5.83
C ARG A 455 24.13 -32.93 -7.04
N THR A 456 23.54 -34.09 -7.35
CA THR A 456 23.92 -34.88 -8.53
C THR A 456 23.78 -34.06 -9.82
N LEU A 457 22.63 -33.38 -10.00
CA LEU A 457 22.39 -32.57 -11.21
C LEU A 457 23.37 -31.39 -11.35
N PHE A 458 23.72 -30.73 -10.25
CA PHE A 458 24.67 -29.62 -10.25
C PHE A 458 26.11 -30.09 -10.45
N GLU A 459 26.52 -31.20 -9.82
CA GLU A 459 27.84 -31.80 -10.00
C GLU A 459 28.02 -32.30 -11.45
N ASP A 460 27.00 -32.92 -12.05
CA ASP A 460 26.99 -33.32 -13.46
C ASP A 460 27.10 -32.13 -14.42
N ALA A 461 26.55 -30.97 -14.04
CA ALA A 461 26.69 -29.71 -14.76
C ALA A 461 28.03 -28.98 -14.48
N GLY A 462 28.87 -29.54 -13.59
CA GLY A 462 30.22 -29.06 -13.28
C GLY A 462 30.28 -28.00 -12.17
N PHE A 463 29.29 -27.91 -11.29
CA PHE A 463 29.29 -27.00 -10.14
C PHE A 463 29.74 -27.69 -8.85
N GLU A 464 30.48 -26.95 -8.02
CA GLU A 464 30.69 -27.32 -6.62
C GLU A 464 29.42 -27.00 -5.81
N VAL A 465 28.97 -27.94 -4.98
CA VAL A 465 27.75 -27.79 -4.16
C VAL A 465 28.07 -27.97 -2.69
N GLU A 466 27.56 -27.07 -1.86
CA GLU A 466 27.63 -27.17 -0.40
C GLU A 466 26.23 -27.24 0.21
N VAL A 467 25.98 -28.29 1.00
CA VAL A 467 24.66 -28.57 1.59
C VAL A 467 24.63 -28.18 3.07
N ILE A 468 23.73 -27.28 3.41
CA ILE A 468 23.46 -26.87 4.79
C ILE A 468 22.60 -27.94 5.46
N ARG A 469 23.22 -28.71 6.35
CA ARG A 469 22.55 -29.83 7.05
C ARG A 469 21.44 -29.38 8.01
N ASN A 470 21.56 -28.19 8.60
CA ASN A 470 20.56 -27.62 9.50
C ASN A 470 20.29 -26.14 9.15
N PRO A 471 19.35 -25.88 8.23
CA PRO A 471 19.00 -24.52 7.81
C PRO A 471 18.51 -23.62 8.95
N ARG A 472 17.87 -24.19 9.98
CA ARG A 472 17.42 -23.40 11.15
C ARG A 472 18.57 -22.95 12.04
N ALA A 473 19.70 -23.68 12.04
CA ALA A 473 20.86 -23.30 12.83
C ALA A 473 21.60 -22.10 12.19
N ILE A 474 21.63 -22.01 10.86
CA ILE A 474 22.26 -20.86 10.19
C ILE A 474 21.45 -19.57 10.37
N HIS A 475 20.13 -19.65 10.63
CA HIS A 475 19.31 -18.45 10.91
C HIS A 475 19.84 -17.70 12.12
N GLY A 476 20.05 -18.38 13.25
CA GLY A 476 20.59 -17.76 14.46
C GLY A 476 22.02 -17.22 14.26
N LEU A 477 22.85 -17.95 13.51
CA LEU A 477 24.22 -17.55 13.19
C LEU A 477 24.27 -16.28 12.33
N LEU A 478 23.41 -16.19 11.31
CA LEU A 478 23.45 -15.13 10.31
C LEU A 478 22.58 -13.93 10.67
N ALA A 479 21.61 -14.06 11.59
CA ALA A 479 20.70 -12.98 11.91
C ALA A 479 21.41 -11.68 12.34
N PRO A 480 22.42 -11.69 13.22
CA PRO A 480 23.16 -10.47 13.55
C PRO A 480 23.84 -9.83 12.33
N ARG A 481 24.40 -10.65 11.43
CA ARG A 481 25.09 -10.17 10.21
C ARG A 481 24.09 -9.53 9.24
N ILE A 482 22.93 -10.15 9.05
CA ILE A 482 21.87 -9.66 8.17
C ILE A 482 21.26 -8.37 8.71
N GLU A 483 20.99 -8.31 10.01
CA GLU A 483 20.45 -7.11 10.68
C GLU A 483 21.39 -5.92 10.57
N VAL A 484 22.69 -6.12 10.84
CA VAL A 484 23.70 -5.06 10.65
C VAL A 484 23.78 -4.63 9.19
N ALA A 485 23.72 -5.57 8.24
CA ALA A 485 23.77 -5.25 6.82
C ALA A 485 22.55 -4.43 6.34
N PHE A 486 21.34 -4.69 6.87
CA PHE A 486 20.17 -3.83 6.61
C PHE A 486 20.30 -2.45 7.26
N ALA A 487 20.68 -2.39 8.55
CA ALA A 487 20.82 -1.15 9.29
C ALA A 487 21.86 -0.21 8.65
N HIS A 488 22.97 -0.75 8.15
CA HIS A 488 24.01 0.00 7.45
C HIS A 488 23.72 0.19 5.95
N ARG A 489 22.56 -0.28 5.46
CA ARG A 489 22.16 -0.22 4.05
C ARG A 489 23.21 -0.82 3.12
N GLN A 490 23.80 -1.94 3.51
CA GLN A 490 24.82 -2.67 2.74
C GLN A 490 24.21 -3.71 1.79
N ILE A 491 22.90 -3.92 1.81
CA ILE A 491 22.23 -4.90 0.94
C ILE A 491 21.72 -4.19 -0.32
N VAL A 492 21.95 -4.78 -1.49
CA VAL A 492 21.45 -4.32 -2.80
C VAL A 492 20.70 -5.47 -3.48
N PHE A 493 19.42 -5.27 -3.77
CA PHE A 493 18.58 -6.25 -4.49
C PHE A 493 18.33 -5.87 -5.96
N GLY A 494 18.76 -4.69 -6.41
CA GLY A 494 18.34 -4.16 -7.71
C GLY A 494 16.89 -3.66 -7.71
N ASP A 495 16.39 -3.36 -8.90
CA ASP A 495 14.95 -3.10 -9.10
C ASP A 495 14.15 -4.41 -9.08
N ASN A 496 14.16 -5.06 -7.91
CA ASN A 496 13.51 -6.34 -7.67
C ASN A 496 12.44 -6.20 -6.55
N PRO A 497 11.21 -5.76 -6.90
CA PRO A 497 10.10 -5.68 -5.95
C PRO A 497 9.72 -7.04 -5.34
N LEU A 498 9.96 -8.15 -6.05
CA LEU A 498 9.72 -9.50 -5.54
C LEU A 498 10.63 -9.83 -4.35
N MET A 499 11.92 -9.49 -4.42
CA MET A 499 12.84 -9.67 -3.29
C MET A 499 12.46 -8.85 -2.07
N ARG A 500 12.10 -7.58 -2.24
CA ARG A 500 11.60 -6.74 -1.13
C ARG A 500 10.31 -7.29 -0.52
N TRP A 501 9.43 -7.84 -1.35
CA TRP A 501 8.21 -8.52 -0.89
C TRP A 501 8.53 -9.79 -0.08
N TYR A 502 9.47 -10.63 -0.53
CA TYR A 502 9.93 -11.79 0.24
C TYR A 502 10.48 -11.38 1.61
N THR A 503 11.34 -10.36 1.65
CA THR A 503 11.95 -9.85 2.89
C THR A 503 10.89 -9.33 3.85
N ASN A 504 9.92 -8.54 3.37
CA ASN A 504 8.85 -7.99 4.21
C ASN A 504 7.88 -9.05 4.77
N ASN A 505 7.84 -10.23 4.15
CA ASN A 505 7.01 -11.36 4.58
C ASN A 505 7.66 -12.24 5.65
N VAL A 506 8.94 -12.00 5.97
CA VAL A 506 9.65 -12.76 7.02
C VAL A 506 9.14 -12.35 8.39
N LEU A 507 8.82 -13.36 9.20
CA LEU A 507 8.56 -13.24 10.62
C LEU A 507 9.82 -13.69 11.39
N VAL A 508 10.40 -12.81 12.18
CA VAL A 508 11.50 -13.16 13.09
C VAL A 508 10.90 -13.73 14.36
N VAL A 509 11.31 -14.94 14.72
CA VAL A 509 10.90 -15.61 15.96
C VAL A 509 12.13 -15.79 16.83
N ILE A 510 12.13 -15.19 18.03
CA ILE A 510 13.16 -15.39 19.04
C ILE A 510 12.78 -16.65 19.84
N LYS A 511 13.64 -17.67 19.80
CA LYS A 511 13.47 -18.90 20.56
C LYS A 511 13.82 -18.69 22.03
N LYS A 512 13.44 -19.65 22.88
CA LYS A 512 13.74 -19.65 24.32
C LYS A 512 15.25 -19.58 24.65
N ASP A 513 16.10 -20.02 23.72
CA ASP A 513 17.56 -19.96 23.84
C ASP A 513 18.15 -18.64 23.33
N GLY A 514 17.31 -17.68 22.93
CA GLY A 514 17.71 -16.37 22.37
C GLY A 514 18.04 -16.40 20.88
N ASN A 515 18.08 -17.57 20.24
CA ASN A 515 18.38 -17.66 18.81
C ASN A 515 17.19 -17.20 17.96
N LYS A 516 17.48 -16.40 16.92
CA LYS A 516 16.50 -15.98 15.93
C LYS A 516 16.23 -17.07 14.90
N MET A 517 14.99 -17.15 14.45
CA MET A 517 14.55 -18.01 13.36
C MET A 517 13.67 -17.22 12.40
N TYR A 518 13.79 -17.50 11.11
CA TYR A 518 13.00 -16.84 10.08
C TYR A 518 11.85 -17.73 9.63
N GLU A 519 10.64 -17.30 9.94
CA GLU A 519 9.39 -17.95 9.54
C GLU A 519 8.61 -17.09 8.53
N LYS A 520 7.49 -17.62 8.03
CA LYS A 520 6.58 -16.90 7.12
C LYS A 520 5.50 -16.22 7.96
N LYS A 521 5.25 -14.92 7.75
CA LYS A 521 4.13 -14.20 8.41
C LYS A 521 2.76 -14.85 8.13
N GLU A 522 2.61 -15.47 6.96
CA GLU A 522 1.46 -16.32 6.64
C GLU A 522 1.92 -17.52 5.78
N PRO A 523 1.64 -18.77 6.17
CA PRO A 523 2.27 -19.95 5.56
C PRO A 523 2.05 -20.13 4.05
N VAL A 524 0.88 -19.72 3.54
CA VAL A 524 0.42 -20.08 2.21
C VAL A 524 0.73 -18.99 1.19
N ARG A 525 0.42 -17.73 1.45
CA ARG A 525 0.49 -16.62 0.48
C ARG A 525 1.63 -15.64 0.75
N ARG A 526 2.16 -15.56 1.97
CA ARG A 526 3.31 -14.70 2.28
C ARG A 526 4.59 -15.50 2.17
N LYS A 527 5.06 -15.65 0.94
CA LYS A 527 6.28 -16.40 0.62
C LYS A 527 7.53 -15.65 1.07
N THR A 528 8.63 -16.37 1.26
CA THR A 528 9.93 -15.84 1.75
C THR A 528 11.12 -16.49 1.04
N ASP A 529 10.86 -17.19 -0.06
CA ASP A 529 11.75 -18.17 -0.66
C ASP A 529 13.02 -17.50 -1.23
N GLY A 530 12.88 -16.34 -1.87
CA GLY A 530 14.03 -15.53 -2.29
C GLY A 530 14.87 -15.01 -1.13
N PHE A 531 14.26 -14.69 0.02
CA PHE A 531 15.00 -14.31 1.23
C PHE A 531 15.75 -15.51 1.83
N GLN A 532 15.17 -16.72 1.83
CA GLN A 532 15.86 -17.91 2.29
C GLN A 532 17.06 -18.26 1.40
N ALA A 533 16.91 -18.16 0.07
CA ALA A 533 18.02 -18.31 -0.86
C ALA A 533 19.15 -17.29 -0.58
N PHE A 534 18.80 -16.04 -0.29
CA PHE A 534 19.76 -15.02 0.13
C PHE A 534 20.45 -15.39 1.45
N VAL A 535 19.72 -15.87 2.47
CA VAL A 535 20.30 -16.34 3.74
C VAL A 535 21.27 -17.51 3.50
N HIS A 536 20.95 -18.44 2.60
CA HIS A 536 21.84 -19.53 2.22
C HIS A 536 23.13 -19.00 1.58
N ALA A 537 23.07 -18.02 0.68
CA ALA A 537 24.27 -17.40 0.12
C ALA A 537 25.10 -16.66 1.17
N MET A 538 24.43 -15.97 2.11
CA MET A 538 25.08 -15.24 3.20
C MET A 538 25.92 -16.14 4.12
N TYR A 539 25.64 -17.44 4.16
CA TYR A 539 26.42 -18.43 4.91
C TYR A 539 27.88 -18.49 4.47
N ARG A 540 28.17 -18.28 3.18
CA ARG A 540 29.52 -18.30 2.58
C ARG A 540 29.92 -16.97 1.94
N ALA A 541 29.28 -15.87 2.34
CA ALA A 541 29.57 -14.56 1.76
C ALA A 541 31.03 -14.10 1.97
N ASP A 542 31.68 -14.56 3.04
CA ASP A 542 33.10 -14.32 3.32
C ASP A 542 34.06 -15.02 2.33
N GLU A 543 33.60 -16.02 1.59
CA GLU A 543 34.40 -16.66 0.54
C GLU A 543 34.42 -15.89 -0.78
N VAL A 544 33.54 -14.90 -0.95
CA VAL A 544 33.48 -14.04 -2.15
C VAL A 544 34.56 -12.97 -2.05
N ARG A 545 35.42 -12.88 -3.07
CA ARG A 545 36.38 -11.79 -3.20
C ARG A 545 35.66 -10.45 -3.32
N GLU A 546 36.02 -9.50 -2.47
CA GLU A 546 35.60 -8.11 -2.65
C GLU A 546 36.23 -7.55 -3.91
N THR A 547 35.39 -7.05 -4.82
CA THR A 547 35.88 -6.39 -6.03
C THR A 547 35.60 -4.89 -5.93
N ASP A 548 36.62 -4.07 -6.21
CA ASP A 548 36.44 -2.62 -6.36
C ASP A 548 36.06 -2.31 -7.81
N VAL A 549 34.76 -2.29 -8.08
CA VAL A 549 34.20 -2.01 -9.41
C VAL A 549 34.60 -0.61 -9.92
N GLY A 550 34.92 0.33 -9.02
CA GLY A 550 35.37 1.68 -9.40
C GLY A 550 36.77 1.66 -10.02
N ALA A 551 37.69 0.93 -9.41
CA ALA A 551 39.07 0.84 -9.89
C ALA A 551 39.17 0.12 -11.25
N ALA A 552 38.31 -0.88 -11.52
CA ALA A 552 38.31 -1.59 -12.80
C ALA A 552 37.81 -0.72 -13.98
N LEU A 553 36.79 0.11 -13.74
CA LEU A 553 36.30 1.10 -14.71
C LEU A 553 37.33 2.21 -14.96
N ASP A 554 38.01 2.68 -13.92
CA ASP A 554 39.10 3.65 -14.05
C ASP A 554 40.30 3.07 -14.82
N LEU A 555 40.61 1.79 -14.62
CA LEU A 555 41.66 1.08 -15.36
C LEU A 555 41.31 0.90 -16.84
N LEU A 556 40.05 0.55 -17.15
CA LEU A 556 39.56 0.42 -18.53
C LEU A 556 39.50 1.78 -19.26
N ASN A 557 39.12 2.84 -18.55
CA ASN A 557 39.18 4.20 -19.09
C ASN A 557 40.63 4.68 -19.30
N ALA A 558 41.58 4.23 -18.48
CA ALA A 558 43.01 4.50 -18.67
C ALA A 558 43.66 3.67 -19.79
N LEU A 559 43.02 2.58 -20.24
CA LEU A 559 43.48 1.72 -21.33
C LEU A 559 42.93 2.12 -22.71
N ASN A 560 41.93 3.01 -22.77
CA ASN A 560 41.49 3.66 -24.00
C ASN A 560 42.37 4.90 -24.27
N PHE A 561 43.59 4.66 -24.76
CA PHE A 561 44.43 5.67 -25.43
C PHE A 561 44.05 5.82 -26.90
#